data_AF-A0A4U1IFZ4-F1
#
_entry.id   AF-A0A4U1IFZ4-F1
#
_cell.length_a   1.000
_cell.length_b   1.000
_cell.length_c   1.000
_cell.angle_alpha   90.00
_cell.angle_beta   90.00
_cell.angle_gamma   90.00
#
_symmetry.space_group_name_H-M   'P 1'
#
loop_
_entity.id
_entity.type
_entity.pdbx_description
1 polymer ?
#
loop_
_entity_poly.entity_id
_entity_poly.type
_entity_poly.pdbx_seq_one_letter_code
_entity_poly.pdbx_strand_id
1 'polypeptide(L)'
;MQTYAVGMFVVFGTAVLLIALLVVVAYVFSDREGRSVRLKIALRKLGIRLGSIFVVCVAWNYYQDATDRAEVTKFHRELSDDAAHKGEYTAEYAYLPQNRILLRVYRTADMSLLAERTYAYPDAARLTWTADSLIYDTAMDTGGELSLPPTLFDKIMARLP
;
A
#
# COMPACT_ATOMS: atom_id res chain seq x y z
N MET A 1 3.17 -9.32 -1.80
CA MET A 1 3.80 -7.99 -1.57
C MET A 1 4.27 -7.72 -0.14
N GLN A 2 3.72 -8.37 0.90
CA GLN A 2 4.21 -8.18 2.28
C GLN A 2 5.73 -8.41 2.42
N THR A 3 6.29 -9.36 1.64
CA THR A 3 7.72 -9.71 1.70
C THR A 3 8.67 -8.62 1.19
N TYR A 4 8.29 -7.80 0.22
CA TYR A 4 9.18 -6.75 -0.32
C TYR A 4 9.18 -5.49 0.53
N ALA A 5 8.02 -5.10 1.07
CA ALA A 5 7.94 -4.00 2.02
C ALA A 5 8.66 -4.35 3.32
N VAL A 6 8.41 -5.55 3.88
CA VAL A 6 9.14 -6.05 5.05
C VAL A 6 10.63 -6.18 4.75
N GLY A 7 11.00 -6.71 3.57
CA GLY A 7 12.39 -6.78 3.13
C GLY A 7 13.07 -5.42 3.07
N MET A 8 12.40 -4.39 2.57
CA MET A 8 12.94 -3.03 2.50
C MET A 8 13.11 -2.40 3.89
N PHE A 9 12.14 -2.56 4.79
CA PHE A 9 12.27 -2.10 6.19
C PHE A 9 13.36 -2.86 6.96
N VAL A 10 13.53 -4.16 6.69
CA VAL A 10 14.61 -4.97 7.28
C VAL A 10 15.97 -4.56 6.74
N VAL A 11 16.11 -4.35 5.44
CA VAL A 11 17.38 -3.87 4.82
C VAL A 11 17.72 -2.45 5.29
N PHE A 12 16.73 -1.57 5.39
CA PHE A 12 16.93 -0.22 5.89
C PHE A 12 17.27 -0.22 7.39
N GLY A 13 16.53 -1.02 8.17
CA GLY A 13 16.78 -1.19 9.61
C GLY A 13 18.17 -1.76 9.88
N THR A 14 18.58 -2.80 9.15
CA THR A 14 19.93 -3.40 9.26
C THR A 14 21.03 -2.43 8.82
N ALA A 15 20.82 -1.67 7.76
CA ALA A 15 21.77 -0.64 7.32
C ALA A 15 21.94 0.47 8.37
N VAL A 16 20.84 0.95 8.97
CA VAL A 16 20.87 1.94 10.06
C VAL A 16 21.61 1.38 11.28
N LEU A 17 21.37 0.13 11.63
CA LEU A 17 22.00 -0.55 12.77
C LEU A 17 23.51 -0.72 12.56
N LEU A 18 23.93 -1.11 11.35
CA LEU A 18 25.35 -1.21 10.97
C LEU A 18 26.05 0.15 11.02
N ILE A 19 25.40 1.21 10.53
CA ILE A 19 25.96 2.56 10.59
C ILE A 19 26.07 3.04 12.03
N ALA A 20 25.07 2.78 12.87
CA ALA A 20 25.12 3.09 14.29
C ALA A 20 26.28 2.35 14.99
N LEU A 21 26.46 1.06 14.69
CA LEU A 21 27.58 0.25 15.20
C LEU A 21 28.94 0.82 14.78
N LEU A 22 29.10 1.20 13.51
CA LEU A 22 30.33 1.83 13.02
C LEU A 22 30.62 3.17 13.69
N VAL A 23 29.58 3.98 13.95
CA VAL A 23 29.72 5.25 14.69
C VAL A 23 30.15 4.99 16.14
N VAL A 24 29.59 3.97 16.80
CA VAL A 24 29.96 3.59 18.16
C VAL A 24 31.39 3.03 18.20
N VAL A 25 31.79 2.17 17.26
CA VAL A 25 33.15 1.64 17.18
C VAL A 25 34.16 2.77 16.96
N ALA A 26 33.88 3.70 16.03
CA ALA A 26 34.69 4.90 15.83
C ALA A 26 34.70 5.81 17.08
N TYR A 27 33.63 5.78 17.89
CA TYR A 27 33.54 6.45 19.19
C TYR A 27 34.26 5.71 20.33
N VAL A 28 34.56 4.43 20.21
CA VAL A 28 35.42 3.73 21.18
C VAL A 28 36.90 3.91 20.83
N PHE A 29 37.25 3.95 19.54
CA PHE A 29 38.64 3.83 19.06
C PHE A 29 39.49 5.09 18.90
N SER A 30 38.96 6.30 19.10
CA SER A 30 39.62 7.59 18.86
C SER A 30 39.94 8.32 20.19
N ASP A 31 40.99 9.12 20.19
CA ASP A 31 41.57 9.64 21.44
C ASP A 31 40.86 10.89 22.02
N ARG A 32 41.14 11.21 23.30
CA ARG A 32 40.26 11.91 24.27
C ARG A 32 39.92 13.40 24.06
N GLU A 33 40.45 14.15 23.09
CA GLU A 33 40.20 15.61 23.01
C GLU A 33 39.53 16.10 21.70
N GLY A 34 38.48 16.93 21.82
CA GLY A 34 37.74 17.54 20.69
C GLY A 34 36.64 16.67 20.04
N ARG A 35 36.39 15.50 20.62
CA ARG A 35 35.64 14.39 20.00
C ARG A 35 34.14 14.57 19.89
N SER A 36 33.51 15.14 20.92
CA SER A 36 32.04 15.30 20.97
C SER A 36 31.52 16.29 19.92
N VAL A 37 32.31 17.33 19.60
CA VAL A 37 31.93 18.35 18.62
C VAL A 37 32.00 17.79 17.20
N ARG A 38 33.09 17.09 16.85
CA ARG A 38 33.24 16.46 15.52
C ARG A 38 32.23 15.34 15.31
N LEU A 39 31.95 14.55 16.35
CA LEU A 39 30.96 13.49 16.30
C LEU A 39 29.54 14.04 16.12
N LYS A 40 29.15 15.10 16.85
CA LYS A 40 27.84 15.75 16.68
C LYS A 40 27.65 16.28 15.26
N ILE A 41 28.69 16.89 14.68
CA ILE A 41 28.63 17.40 13.29
C ILE A 41 28.53 16.23 12.30
N ALA A 42 29.30 15.17 12.48
CA ALA A 42 29.25 13.99 11.62
C ALA A 42 27.90 13.26 11.70
N LEU A 43 27.37 13.04 12.91
CA LEU A 43 26.05 12.46 13.14
C LEU A 43 24.93 13.30 12.51
N ARG A 44 24.99 14.63 12.65
CA ARG A 44 23.99 15.51 12.04
C ARG A 44 24.03 15.43 10.52
N LYS A 45 25.21 15.44 9.91
CA LYS A 45 25.36 15.29 8.45
C LYS A 45 24.87 13.92 7.97
N LEU A 46 25.15 12.87 8.73
CA LEU A 46 24.74 11.50 8.40
C LEU A 46 23.22 11.32 8.55
N GLY A 47 22.62 11.85 9.61
CA GLY A 47 21.17 11.88 9.80
C GLY A 47 20.45 12.63 8.68
N ILE A 48 20.97 13.78 8.24
CA ILE A 48 20.41 14.52 7.10
C ILE A 48 20.48 13.69 5.81
N ARG A 49 21.62 13.03 5.54
CA ARG A 49 21.78 12.17 4.35
C ARG A 49 20.81 10.99 4.37
N LEU A 50 20.72 10.28 5.49
CA LEU A 50 19.78 9.17 5.65
C LEU A 50 18.33 9.62 5.52
N GLY A 51 17.98 10.76 6.13
CA GLY A 51 16.66 11.37 5.99
C GLY A 51 16.33 11.71 4.54
N SER A 52 17.29 12.29 3.79
CA SER A 52 17.07 12.58 2.36
C SER A 52 16.87 11.32 1.53
N ILE A 53 17.63 10.25 1.79
CA ILE A 53 17.46 8.96 1.09
C ILE A 53 16.09 8.38 1.40
N PHE A 54 15.67 8.40 2.67
CA PHE A 54 14.36 7.91 3.07
C PHE A 54 13.22 8.64 2.36
N VAL A 55 13.26 9.98 2.32
CA VAL A 55 12.26 10.78 1.61
C VAL A 55 12.22 10.45 0.12
N VAL A 56 13.38 10.31 -0.53
CA VAL A 56 13.45 9.92 -1.95
C VAL A 56 12.88 8.52 -2.17
N CYS A 57 13.18 7.55 -1.31
CA CYS A 57 12.62 6.21 -1.40
C CYS A 57 11.09 6.23 -1.25
N VAL A 58 10.55 6.97 -0.29
CA VAL A 58 9.10 7.11 -0.11
C VAL A 58 8.46 7.76 -1.34
N ALA A 59 9.03 8.87 -1.83
CA ALA A 59 8.53 9.56 -3.01
C ALA A 59 8.57 8.67 -4.27
N TRP A 60 9.63 7.86 -4.43
CA TRP A 60 9.76 6.93 -5.54
C TRP A 60 8.70 5.82 -5.50
N ASN A 61 8.46 5.23 -4.33
CA ASN A 61 7.41 4.21 -4.17
C ASN A 61 6.03 4.80 -4.43
N TYR A 62 5.77 6.02 -3.95
CA TYR A 62 4.51 6.73 -4.24
C TYR A 62 4.34 7.00 -5.73
N TYR A 63 5.40 7.44 -6.41
CA TYR A 63 5.37 7.68 -7.85
C TYR A 63 5.06 6.40 -8.63
N GLN A 64 5.70 5.29 -8.28
CA GLN A 64 5.42 4.00 -8.91
C GLN A 64 3.97 3.56 -8.69
N ASP A 65 3.42 3.67 -7.48
CA ASP A 65 2.02 3.30 -7.22
C ASP A 65 1.04 4.19 -8.01
N ALA A 66 1.33 5.49 -8.13
CA ALA A 66 0.52 6.42 -8.91
C ALA A 66 0.60 6.13 -10.42
N THR A 67 1.78 5.78 -10.94
CA THR A 67 1.96 5.39 -12.35
C THR A 67 1.24 4.07 -12.65
N ASP A 68 1.36 3.07 -11.77
CA ASP A 68 0.67 1.79 -11.90
C ASP A 68 -0.86 1.98 -11.99
N ARG A 69 -1.42 2.91 -11.20
CA ARG A 69 -2.85 3.27 -11.26
C ARG A 69 -3.23 4.05 -12.53
N ALA A 70 -2.30 4.83 -13.10
CA ALA A 70 -2.53 5.61 -14.30
C ALA A 70 -2.45 4.78 -15.60
N GLU A 71 -1.66 3.69 -15.61
CA GLU A 71 -1.52 2.79 -16.77
C GLU A 71 -2.70 1.82 -16.94
N VAL A 72 -3.63 1.78 -15.98
CA VAL A 72 -4.84 0.96 -16.09
C VAL A 72 -5.72 1.44 -17.24
N THR A 73 -5.63 0.74 -18.36
CA THR A 73 -6.32 1.12 -19.61
C THR A 73 -7.61 0.31 -19.81
N LYS A 74 -7.85 -0.76 -19.03
CA LYS A 74 -9.02 -1.65 -19.19
C LYS A 74 -9.64 -2.03 -17.85
N PHE A 75 -10.79 -1.41 -17.55
CA PHE A 75 -11.68 -1.81 -16.47
C PHE A 75 -12.66 -2.85 -17.00
N HIS A 76 -12.77 -3.97 -16.29
CA HIS A 76 -13.82 -4.96 -16.49
C HIS A 76 -14.99 -4.60 -15.58
N ARG A 77 -16.20 -4.56 -16.13
CA ARG A 77 -17.40 -4.18 -15.39
C ARG A 77 -18.30 -5.40 -15.22
N GLU A 78 -18.78 -5.59 -14.00
CA GLU A 78 -19.69 -6.65 -13.63
C GLU A 78 -20.85 -6.08 -12.80
N LEU A 79 -22.07 -6.40 -13.18
CA LEU A 79 -23.27 -6.01 -12.44
C LEU A 79 -23.55 -7.00 -11.33
N SER A 80 -24.13 -6.51 -10.24
CA SER A 80 -24.69 -7.37 -9.19
C SER A 80 -25.75 -8.31 -9.78
N ASP A 81 -25.52 -9.62 -9.64
CA ASP A 81 -26.41 -10.68 -10.12
C ASP A 81 -27.11 -11.43 -8.98
N ASP A 82 -26.88 -11.02 -7.72
CA ASP A 82 -27.61 -11.58 -6.58
C ASP A 82 -29.09 -11.18 -6.62
N ALA A 83 -29.97 -12.09 -6.18
CA ALA A 83 -31.40 -11.91 -6.22
C ALA A 83 -31.90 -10.73 -5.36
N ALA A 84 -31.19 -10.36 -4.28
CA ALA A 84 -31.57 -9.27 -3.39
C ALA A 84 -31.21 -7.88 -3.93
N HIS A 85 -30.13 -7.77 -4.70
CA HIS A 85 -29.56 -6.49 -5.15
C HIS A 85 -29.33 -6.42 -6.65
N LYS A 86 -30.06 -7.22 -7.44
CA LYS A 86 -29.85 -7.36 -8.88
C LYS A 86 -29.81 -6.02 -9.61
N GLY A 87 -28.64 -5.67 -10.14
CA GLY A 87 -28.39 -4.43 -10.88
C GLY A 87 -28.31 -3.16 -10.02
N GLU A 88 -28.42 -3.24 -8.70
CA GLU A 88 -28.32 -2.08 -7.80
C GLU A 88 -26.87 -1.59 -7.66
N TYR A 89 -25.92 -2.53 -7.71
CA TYR A 89 -24.48 -2.27 -7.61
C TYR A 89 -23.74 -2.69 -8.88
N THR A 90 -22.69 -1.95 -9.18
CA THR A 90 -21.76 -2.21 -10.29
C THR A 90 -20.35 -2.34 -9.72
N ALA A 91 -19.68 -3.46 -9.95
CA ALA A 91 -18.27 -3.62 -9.66
C ALA A 91 -17.45 -3.36 -10.93
N GLU A 92 -16.36 -2.62 -10.79
CA GLU A 92 -15.32 -2.51 -11.81
C GLU A 92 -14.02 -3.01 -11.23
N TYR A 93 -13.31 -3.85 -11.97
CA TYR A 93 -11.99 -4.30 -11.59
C TYR A 93 -10.98 -4.11 -12.71
N ALA A 94 -9.75 -3.85 -12.31
CA ALA A 94 -8.63 -3.66 -13.20
C ALA A 94 -7.42 -4.45 -12.71
N TYR A 95 -6.72 -5.08 -13.66
CA TYR A 95 -5.44 -5.72 -13.39
C TYR A 95 -4.36 -4.63 -13.34
N LEU A 96 -3.77 -4.48 -12.16
CA LEU A 96 -2.60 -3.64 -11.94
C LEU A 96 -1.33 -4.47 -12.15
N PRO A 97 -0.19 -3.81 -12.44
CA PRO A 97 1.11 -4.45 -12.39
C PRO A 97 1.35 -5.18 -11.06
N GLN A 98 2.23 -6.19 -11.08
CA GLN A 98 2.69 -6.93 -9.90
C GLN A 98 1.60 -7.81 -9.24
N ASN A 99 0.72 -8.43 -10.04
CA ASN A 99 -0.35 -9.34 -9.58
C ASN A 99 -1.27 -8.68 -8.55
N ARG A 100 -1.62 -7.42 -8.81
CA ARG A 100 -2.58 -6.65 -8.01
C ARG A 100 -3.86 -6.45 -8.81
N ILE A 101 -4.98 -6.38 -8.11
CA ILE A 101 -6.27 -6.06 -8.69
C ILE A 101 -6.83 -4.86 -7.94
N LEU A 102 -7.18 -3.82 -8.68
CA LEU A 102 -7.94 -2.69 -8.19
C LEU A 102 -9.42 -3.01 -8.39
N LEU A 103 -10.17 -3.10 -7.30
CA LEU A 103 -11.61 -3.27 -7.29
C LEU A 103 -12.28 -1.99 -6.83
N ARG A 104 -13.25 -1.53 -7.62
CA ARG A 104 -14.11 -0.39 -7.32
C ARG A 104 -15.55 -0.86 -7.35
N VAL A 105 -16.31 -0.48 -6.34
CA VAL A 105 -17.74 -0.75 -6.29
C VAL A 105 -18.46 0.59 -6.39
N TYR A 106 -19.49 0.60 -7.23
CA TYR A 106 -20.33 1.74 -7.51
C TYR A 106 -21.78 1.40 -7.23
N ARG A 107 -22.56 2.42 -6.89
CA ARG A 107 -24.01 2.34 -6.99
C ARG A 107 -24.40 2.51 -8.46
N THR A 108 -25.15 1.57 -9.04
CA THR A 108 -25.50 1.61 -10.47
C THR A 108 -26.35 2.83 -10.84
N ALA A 109 -27.20 3.30 -9.91
CA ALA A 109 -28.14 4.40 -10.16
C ALA A 109 -27.46 5.74 -10.53
N ASP A 110 -26.33 6.05 -9.90
CA ASP A 110 -25.63 7.35 -10.03
C ASP A 110 -24.13 7.20 -10.33
N MET A 111 -23.64 5.97 -10.48
CA MET A 111 -22.22 5.63 -10.59
C MET A 111 -21.38 6.27 -9.47
N SER A 112 -21.96 6.46 -8.27
CA SER A 112 -21.22 6.98 -7.13
C SER A 112 -20.25 5.92 -6.60
N LEU A 113 -18.97 6.30 -6.43
CA LEU A 113 -17.96 5.40 -5.87
C LEU A 113 -18.30 5.12 -4.41
N LEU A 114 -18.55 3.85 -4.14
CA LEU A 114 -19.00 3.34 -2.85
C LEU A 114 -17.83 2.77 -2.04
N ALA A 115 -16.94 2.03 -2.70
CA ALA A 115 -15.75 1.47 -2.09
C ALA A 115 -14.63 1.28 -3.13
N GLU A 116 -13.39 1.42 -2.70
CA GLU A 116 -12.20 1.07 -3.47
C GLU A 116 -11.31 0.14 -2.62
N ARG A 117 -10.83 -0.94 -3.23
CA ARG A 117 -9.94 -1.93 -2.62
C ARG A 117 -8.87 -2.36 -3.61
N THR A 118 -7.63 -2.37 -3.17
CA THR A 118 -6.52 -2.98 -3.91
C THR A 118 -6.07 -4.22 -3.18
N TYR A 119 -6.07 -5.37 -3.85
CA TYR A 119 -5.64 -6.63 -3.25
C TYR A 119 -4.62 -7.34 -4.16
N ALA A 120 -3.76 -8.14 -3.55
CA ALA A 120 -2.78 -8.96 -4.27
C ALA A 120 -3.43 -10.29 -4.62
N TYR A 121 -3.53 -10.63 -5.90
CA TYR A 121 -4.13 -11.89 -6.33
C TYR A 121 -3.29 -12.51 -7.46
N PRO A 122 -2.82 -13.76 -7.29
CA PRO A 122 -2.00 -14.43 -8.28
C PRO A 122 -2.78 -14.84 -9.54
N ASP A 123 -4.11 -15.01 -9.45
CA ASP A 123 -4.97 -15.53 -10.52
C ASP A 123 -5.99 -14.48 -11.04
N ALA A 124 -7.02 -14.91 -11.78
CA ALA A 124 -8.10 -14.04 -12.29
C ALA A 124 -9.03 -13.53 -11.17
N ALA A 125 -9.58 -12.32 -11.34
CA ALA A 125 -10.57 -11.77 -10.41
C ALA A 125 -11.80 -12.69 -10.30
N ARG A 126 -12.16 -13.10 -9.08
CA ARG A 126 -13.38 -13.85 -8.80
C ARG A 126 -14.28 -13.00 -7.90
N LEU A 127 -15.31 -12.43 -8.49
CA LEU A 127 -16.32 -11.66 -7.78
C LEU A 127 -17.52 -12.56 -7.54
N THR A 128 -17.93 -12.69 -6.28
CA THR A 128 -19.16 -13.40 -5.90
C THR A 128 -20.06 -12.44 -5.15
N TRP A 129 -21.20 -12.13 -5.76
CA TRP A 129 -22.22 -11.31 -5.14
C TRP A 129 -23.05 -12.16 -4.17
N THR A 130 -23.26 -11.65 -2.96
CA THR A 130 -24.21 -12.20 -1.99
C THR A 130 -25.21 -11.13 -1.59
N ALA A 131 -26.25 -11.53 -0.85
CA ALA A 131 -27.29 -10.62 -0.39
C ALA A 131 -26.73 -9.48 0.50
N ASP A 132 -25.69 -9.74 1.28
CA ASP A 132 -25.19 -8.77 2.27
C ASP A 132 -23.74 -8.32 1.99
N SER A 133 -23.06 -8.89 0.99
CA SER A 133 -21.66 -8.56 0.70
C SER A 133 -21.19 -8.95 -0.70
N LEU A 134 -20.13 -8.28 -1.17
CA LEU A 134 -19.34 -8.68 -2.32
C LEU A 134 -18.09 -9.41 -1.84
N ILE A 135 -17.97 -10.69 -2.15
CA ILE A 135 -16.79 -11.50 -1.88
C ILE A 135 -15.86 -11.38 -3.09
N TYR A 136 -14.65 -10.87 -2.85
CA TYR A 136 -13.65 -10.63 -3.90
C TYR A 136 -12.30 -11.30 -3.64
N ASP A 137 -12.09 -11.83 -2.42
CA ASP A 137 -10.92 -12.63 -2.09
C ASP A 137 -11.34 -13.81 -1.21
N THR A 138 -11.21 -15.03 -1.74
CA THR A 138 -11.46 -16.28 -1.01
C THR A 138 -10.20 -16.85 -0.36
N ALA A 139 -9.03 -16.20 -0.50
CA ALA A 139 -7.74 -16.83 -0.27
C ALA A 139 -7.05 -16.48 1.06
N MET A 140 -7.42 -15.44 1.81
CA MET A 140 -6.80 -15.18 3.13
C MET A 140 -7.74 -14.52 4.15
N ASP A 141 -7.59 -15.00 5.38
CA ASP A 141 -8.25 -14.57 6.63
C ASP A 141 -8.43 -13.04 6.71
N THR A 142 -9.65 -12.60 7.01
CA THR A 142 -10.02 -11.27 7.56
C THR A 142 -10.18 -10.05 6.64
N GLY A 143 -10.22 -10.16 5.30
CA GLY A 143 -10.42 -8.96 4.46
C GLY A 143 -11.15 -9.09 3.12
N GLY A 144 -11.47 -10.30 2.65
CA GLY A 144 -11.97 -10.55 1.30
C GLY A 144 -13.46 -10.32 1.04
N GLU A 145 -14.14 -9.71 2.01
CA GLU A 145 -15.56 -9.45 1.98
C GLU A 145 -15.81 -7.94 2.13
N LEU A 146 -16.60 -7.39 1.22
CA LEU A 146 -17.08 -6.01 1.29
C LEU A 146 -18.57 -6.03 1.62
N SER A 147 -18.96 -5.64 2.83
CA SER A 147 -20.37 -5.58 3.22
C SER A 147 -21.15 -4.55 2.38
N LEU A 148 -22.38 -4.91 2.04
CA LEU A 148 -23.35 -4.08 1.32
C LEU A 148 -24.55 -3.81 2.25
N PRO A 149 -24.97 -2.55 2.45
CA PRO A 149 -24.34 -1.32 1.96
C PRO A 149 -22.98 -1.07 2.63
N PRO A 150 -22.01 -0.47 1.91
CA PRO A 150 -20.67 -0.20 2.42
C PRO A 150 -20.72 0.73 3.62
N THR A 151 -19.84 0.48 4.60
CA THR A 151 -19.78 1.27 5.82
C THR A 151 -19.30 2.70 5.51
N LEU A 152 -19.61 3.64 6.40
CA LEU A 152 -19.11 5.02 6.26
C LEU A 152 -17.57 5.07 6.22
N PHE A 153 -16.91 4.13 6.89
CA PHE A 153 -15.46 3.99 6.87
C PHE A 153 -14.94 3.63 5.46
N ASP A 154 -15.63 2.72 4.76
CA ASP A 154 -15.28 2.32 3.40
C ASP A 154 -15.41 3.48 2.41
N LYS A 155 -16.45 4.32 2.58
CA LYS A 155 -16.65 5.53 1.78
C LYS A 155 -15.57 6.59 2.01
N ILE A 156 -15.06 6.70 3.24
CA ILE A 156 -13.98 7.63 3.58
C ILE A 156 -12.65 7.13 3.00
N MET A 157 -12.35 5.83 3.16
CA MET A 157 -11.16 5.21 2.56
C MET A 157 -11.17 5.30 1.03
N ALA A 158 -12.33 5.17 0.38
CA ALA A 158 -12.44 5.31 -1.07
C ALA A 158 -12.19 6.75 -1.58
N ARG A 159 -12.22 7.76 -0.71
CA ARG A 159 -11.88 9.16 -1.05
C ARG A 159 -10.42 9.50 -0.80
N LEU A 160 -9.67 8.61 -0.16
CA LEU A 160 -8.25 8.80 0.06
C LEU A 160 -7.51 8.27 -1.19
N PRO A 161 -6.69 9.10 -1.86
CA PRO A 161 -5.90 8.67 -3.00
C PRO A 161 -4.89 7.59 -2.63
#